data_AF-A0A933GB98-F1
#
_entry.id   AF-A0A933GB98-F1
#
_cell.length_a   1.000
_cell.length_b   1.000
_cell.length_c   1.000
_cell.angle_alpha   90.00
_cell.angle_beta   90.00
_cell.angle_gamma   90.00
#
_symmetry.space_group_name_H-M   'P 1'
#
loop_
_entity.id
_entity.type
_entity.pdbx_description
1 polymer ?
#
loop_
_entity_poly.entity_id
_entity_poly.type
_entity_poly.pdbx_seq_one_letter_code
_entity_poly.pdbx_strand_id
1 'polypeptide(L)'
;MDIIFLKALGASLAFVLAVLNLLIMLQLYGKIRLFRWPSESLAWWHRRQGDVILVLFVLIAYHCVRYGYVDPGSPRVLGHSILGSLTMAVITLKLLTVRWIPRLMDYVAVIGATLFVATTGTVLTSALWYFLFWIREGVRPVY
;
A
#
# COMPACT_ATOMS: atom_id res chain seq x y z
N MET A 1 -11.37 20.67 -1.38
CA MET A 1 -10.27 19.86 -1.95
C MET A 1 -10.86 18.89 -2.94
N ASP A 2 -10.24 18.71 -4.11
CA ASP A 2 -10.71 17.74 -5.09
C ASP A 2 -10.47 16.30 -4.59
N ILE A 3 -11.40 15.40 -4.90
CA ILE A 3 -11.36 14.00 -4.43
C ILE A 3 -10.12 13.26 -4.96
N ILE A 4 -9.63 13.64 -6.15
CA ILE A 4 -8.45 13.04 -6.78
C ILE A 4 -7.20 13.38 -5.95
N PHE A 5 -7.04 14.64 -5.57
CA PHE A 5 -5.96 15.10 -4.70
C PHE A 5 -6.01 14.42 -3.32
N LEU A 6 -7.20 14.32 -2.71
CA LEU A 6 -7.36 13.59 -1.45
C LEU A 6 -6.95 12.11 -1.58
N LYS A 7 -7.30 11.47 -2.69
CA LYS A 7 -6.89 10.09 -2.98
C LYS A 7 -5.37 9.97 -3.16
N ALA A 8 -4.75 10.91 -3.88
CA ALA A 8 -3.30 10.95 -4.07
C ALA A 8 -2.58 11.14 -2.73
N LEU A 9 -3.04 12.07 -1.88
CA LEU A 9 -2.52 12.26 -0.53
C LEU A 9 -2.71 11.02 0.35
N GLY A 10 -3.91 10.43 0.34
CA GLY A 10 -4.20 9.22 1.11
C GLY A 10 -3.31 8.04 0.69
N ALA A 11 -3.09 7.86 -0.62
CA ALA A 11 -2.18 6.84 -1.15
C ALA A 11 -0.72 7.10 -0.74
N SER A 12 -0.26 8.35 -0.79
CA SER A 12 1.07 8.73 -0.31
C SER A 12 1.25 8.49 1.18
N LEU A 13 0.27 8.85 2.00
CA LEU A 13 0.29 8.59 3.45
C LEU A 13 0.34 7.08 3.72
N ALA A 14 -0.54 6.30 3.08
CA ALA A 14 -0.55 4.85 3.23
C ALA A 14 0.79 4.23 2.80
N PHE A 15 1.42 4.76 1.75
CA PHE A 15 2.73 4.30 1.30
C PHE A 15 3.85 4.57 2.31
N VAL A 16 3.89 5.78 2.89
CA VAL A 16 4.85 6.12 3.96
C VAL A 16 4.67 5.17 5.16
N LEU A 17 3.43 4.93 5.59
CA LEU A 17 3.14 3.98 6.66
C LEU A 17 3.53 2.55 6.28
N ALA A 18 3.37 2.15 5.01
CA ALA A 18 3.79 0.83 4.53
C ALA A 18 5.32 0.67 4.58
N VAL A 19 6.08 1.70 4.21
CA VAL A 19 7.55 1.72 4.35
C VAL A 19 7.95 1.59 5.82
N LEU A 20 7.34 2.36 6.72
CA LEU A 20 7.60 2.25 8.16
C LEU A 20 7.29 0.84 8.69
N ASN A 21 6.16 0.26 8.26
CA ASN A 21 5.80 -1.11 8.61
C ASN A 21 6.82 -2.16 8.14
N LEU A 22 7.37 -2.00 6.93
CA LEU A 22 8.44 -2.85 6.42
C LEU A 22 9.71 -2.72 7.26
N LEU A 23 10.14 -1.50 7.60
CA LEU A 23 11.32 -1.27 8.43
C LEU A 23 11.16 -1.87 9.83
N ILE A 24 9.99 -1.70 10.44
CA ILE A 24 9.67 -2.31 11.73
C ILE A 24 9.74 -3.84 11.63
N MET A 25 9.15 -4.43 10.59
CA MET A 25 9.19 -5.87 10.36
C MET A 25 10.62 -6.38 10.20
N LEU A 26 11.46 -5.73 9.40
CA LEU A 26 12.87 -6.09 9.22
C LEU A 26 13.63 -6.04 10.55
N GLN A 27 13.34 -5.07 11.40
CA GLN A 27 13.94 -4.99 12.73
C GLN A 27 13.45 -6.09 13.68
N LEU A 28 12.14 -6.41 13.68
CA LEU A 28 11.59 -7.51 14.48
C LEU A 28 12.18 -8.87 14.08
N TYR A 29 12.53 -9.04 12.81
CA TYR A 29 13.24 -10.22 12.29
C TYR A 29 14.77 -10.16 12.49
N GLY A 30 15.28 -9.14 13.20
CA GLY A 30 16.70 -8.98 13.51
C GLY A 30 17.58 -8.65 12.30
N LYS A 31 17.01 -8.21 11.17
CA LYS A 31 17.76 -7.89 9.95
C LYS A 31 18.38 -6.51 9.97
N ILE A 32 17.78 -5.57 10.68
CA ILE A 32 18.26 -4.19 10.85
C ILE A 32 18.06 -3.71 12.29
N ARG A 33 18.69 -2.59 12.65
CA ARG A 33 18.46 -1.87 13.91
C ARG A 33 18.32 -0.38 13.63
N LEU A 34 17.08 0.08 13.47
CA LEU A 34 16.77 1.47 13.12
C LEU A 34 16.12 2.22 14.28
N PHE A 35 15.14 1.60 14.94
CA PHE A 35 14.39 2.16 16.06
C PHE A 35 14.99 1.71 17.40
N ARG A 36 14.99 2.60 18.40
CA ARG A 36 15.50 2.30 19.76
C ARG A 36 14.41 1.81 20.72
N TRP A 37 13.29 1.32 20.19
CA TRP A 37 12.14 0.86 20.98
C TRP A 37 12.22 -0.64 21.28
N PRO A 38 11.62 -1.10 22.38
CA PRO A 38 11.50 -2.52 22.67
C PRO A 38 10.65 -3.23 21.60
N SER A 39 10.92 -4.53 21.40
CA SER A 39 10.26 -5.36 20.38
C SER A 39 8.74 -5.36 20.52
N GLU A 40 8.22 -5.33 21.75
CA GLU A 40 6.79 -5.29 22.04
C GLU A 40 6.12 -4.02 21.49
N SER A 41 6.74 -2.85 21.71
CA SER A 41 6.26 -1.57 21.18
C SER A 41 6.32 -1.55 19.66
N LEU A 42 7.40 -2.07 19.07
CA LEU A 42 7.53 -2.19 17.61
C LEU A 42 6.43 -3.09 17.03
N ALA A 43 6.17 -4.24 17.64
CA ALA A 43 5.11 -5.14 17.21
C ALA A 43 3.71 -4.51 17.36
N TRP A 44 3.49 -3.72 18.42
CA TRP A 44 2.25 -2.96 18.60
C TRP A 44 2.06 -1.92 17.50
N TRP A 45 3.09 -1.12 17.21
CA TRP A 45 3.07 -0.12 16.16
C TRP A 45 2.88 -0.74 14.78
N HIS A 46 3.52 -1.88 14.50
CA HIS A 46 3.34 -2.61 13.25
C HIS A 46 1.87 -2.96 13.01
N ARG A 47 1.19 -3.48 14.04
CA ARG A 47 -0.23 -3.85 13.95
C ARG A 47 -1.12 -2.62 13.75
N ARG A 48 -0.95 -1.57 14.58
CA ARG A 48 -1.82 -0.38 14.53
C ARG A 48 -1.63 0.44 13.26
N GLN A 49 -0.40 0.57 12.76
CA GLN A 49 -0.17 1.18 11.45
C GLN A 49 -0.80 0.33 10.35
N GLY A 50 -0.72 -1.00 10.44
CA GLY A 50 -1.41 -1.92 9.53
C GLY A 50 -2.92 -1.71 9.48
N ASP A 51 -3.57 -1.49 10.64
CA ASP A 51 -5.01 -1.21 10.71
C ASP A 51 -5.37 0.10 9.99
N VAL A 52 -4.58 1.16 10.20
CA VAL A 52 -4.79 2.46 9.52
C VAL A 52 -4.58 2.33 8.01
N ILE A 53 -3.52 1.64 7.57
CA ILE A 53 -3.27 1.37 6.15
C ILE A 53 -4.44 0.62 5.53
N LEU A 54 -4.98 -0.39 6.21
CA LEU A 54 -6.12 -1.17 5.72
C LEU A 54 -7.34 -0.28 5.46
N VAL A 55 -7.69 0.60 6.41
CA VAL A 55 -8.80 1.56 6.25
C VAL A 55 -8.56 2.47 5.04
N LEU A 56 -7.35 3.05 4.93
CA LEU A 56 -6.99 3.91 3.80
C LEU A 56 -7.11 3.16 2.48
N PHE A 57 -6.59 1.93 2.40
CA PHE A 57 -6.65 1.11 1.19
C PHE A 57 -8.08 0.76 0.79
N VAL A 58 -8.96 0.42 1.73
CA VAL A 58 -10.37 0.15 1.41
C VAL A 58 -11.06 1.39 0.83
N LEU A 59 -10.85 2.56 1.44
CA LEU A 59 -11.41 3.82 0.94
C LEU A 59 -10.86 4.18 -0.45
N ILE A 60 -9.55 4.08 -0.63
CA ILE A 60 -8.89 4.36 -1.92
C ILE A 60 -9.36 3.38 -2.99
N ALA A 61 -9.39 2.08 -2.68
CA ALA A 61 -9.82 1.04 -3.60
C ALA A 61 -11.28 1.22 -4.02
N TYR A 62 -12.17 1.57 -3.08
CA TYR A 62 -13.56 1.90 -3.39
C TYR A 62 -13.64 3.03 -4.43
N HIS A 63 -12.90 4.12 -4.23
CA HIS A 63 -12.86 5.21 -5.19
C HIS A 63 -12.18 4.84 -6.52
N CYS A 64 -11.15 3.98 -6.51
CA CYS A 64 -10.52 3.46 -7.72
C CYS A 64 -11.48 2.59 -8.55
N VAL A 65 -12.32 1.78 -7.92
CA VAL A 65 -13.28 0.91 -8.62
C VAL A 65 -14.50 1.70 -9.07
N ARG A 66 -15.00 2.61 -8.22
CA ARG A 66 -16.23 3.36 -8.51
C ARG A 66 -16.06 4.38 -9.64
N TYR A 67 -14.90 5.03 -9.72
CA TYR A 67 -14.63 6.14 -10.64
C TYR A 67 -13.47 5.87 -11.59
N GLY A 68 -12.82 4.71 -11.49
CA GLY A 68 -11.74 4.33 -12.40
C GLY A 68 -12.26 3.61 -13.64
N TYR A 69 -11.39 3.54 -14.64
CA TYR A 69 -11.57 2.74 -15.84
C TYR A 69 -10.30 1.92 -16.09
N VAL A 70 -10.46 0.85 -16.87
CA VAL A 70 -9.33 0.02 -17.33
C VAL A 70 -9.09 0.36 -18.79
N ASP A 71 -7.83 0.67 -19.13
CA ASP A 71 -7.42 0.97 -20.49
C ASP A 71 -6.19 0.13 -20.85
N PRO A 72 -6.37 -0.93 -21.67
CA PRO A 72 -5.27 -1.76 -22.16
C PRO A 72 -4.28 -1.00 -23.05
N GLY A 73 -4.69 0.11 -23.68
CA GLY A 73 -3.82 0.96 -24.50
C GLY A 73 -2.87 1.81 -23.67
N SER A 74 -3.10 1.93 -22.36
CA SER A 74 -2.24 2.67 -21.44
C SER A 74 -1.54 1.71 -20.46
N PRO A 75 -0.25 1.39 -20.66
CA PRO A 75 0.51 0.50 -19.77
C PRO A 75 0.46 0.94 -18.30
N ARG A 76 0.40 2.25 -18.03
CA ARG A 76 0.26 2.81 -16.68
C ARG A 76 -1.09 2.45 -16.05
N VAL A 77 -2.20 2.68 -16.77
CA VAL A 77 -3.55 2.45 -16.26
C VAL A 77 -3.82 0.95 -16.09
N LEU A 78 -3.38 0.14 -17.07
CA LEU A 78 -3.43 -1.31 -16.96
C LEU A 78 -2.58 -1.82 -15.78
N GLY A 79 -1.35 -1.34 -15.67
CA GLY A 79 -0.45 -1.68 -14.56
C GLY A 79 -1.04 -1.32 -13.20
N HIS A 80 -1.63 -0.13 -13.06
CA HIS A 80 -2.33 0.29 -11.84
C HIS A 80 -3.48 -0.65 -11.48
N SER A 81 -4.29 -1.02 -12.46
CA SER A 81 -5.47 -1.89 -12.26
C SER A 81 -5.06 -3.29 -11.79
N ILE A 82 -4.00 -3.86 -12.40
CA ILE A 82 -3.46 -5.17 -12.04
C ILE A 82 -2.83 -5.13 -10.64
N LEU A 83 -1.94 -4.16 -10.39
CA LEU A 83 -1.19 -4.05 -9.13
C LEU A 83 -2.11 -3.68 -7.96
N GLY A 84 -3.12 -2.83 -8.19
CA GLY A 84 -4.13 -2.49 -7.18
C GLY A 84 -4.98 -3.70 -6.82
N SER A 85 -5.39 -4.50 -7.82
CA SER A 85 -6.11 -5.76 -7.58
C SER A 85 -5.25 -6.77 -6.81
N LEU A 86 -3.99 -6.93 -7.20
CA LEU A 86 -3.03 -7.78 -6.50
C LEU A 86 -2.84 -7.33 -5.04
N THR A 87 -2.74 -6.02 -4.80
CA THR A 87 -2.62 -5.44 -3.46
C THR A 87 -3.81 -5.86 -2.58
N MET A 88 -5.05 -5.72 -3.07
CA MET A 88 -6.26 -6.12 -2.34
C MET A 88 -6.35 -7.65 -2.12
N ALA A 89 -5.95 -8.44 -3.12
CA ALA A 89 -5.89 -9.89 -3.00
C ALA A 89 -4.89 -10.33 -1.91
N VAL A 90 -3.69 -9.75 -1.88
CA VAL A 90 -2.65 -10.11 -0.90
C VAL A 90 -3.00 -9.62 0.50
N ILE A 91 -3.66 -8.46 0.66
CA ILE A 91 -4.24 -8.03 1.95
C ILE A 91 -5.22 -9.07 2.46
N THR A 92 -6.14 -9.51 1.60
CA THR A 92 -7.14 -10.52 1.94
C THR A 92 -6.45 -11.82 2.35
N LEU A 93 -5.45 -12.28 1.59
CA LEU A 93 -4.65 -13.46 1.92
C LEU A 93 -3.93 -13.30 3.26
N LYS A 94 -3.37 -12.12 3.56
CA LYS A 94 -2.71 -11.83 4.84
C LYS A 94 -3.69 -11.93 6.00
N LEU A 95 -4.89 -11.36 5.86
CA LEU A 95 -5.94 -11.44 6.88
C LEU A 95 -6.40 -12.88 7.12
N LEU A 96 -6.59 -13.65 6.05
CA LEU A 96 -6.93 -15.08 6.13
C LEU A 96 -5.81 -15.89 6.79
N THR A 97 -4.55 -15.63 6.44
CA THR A 97 -3.38 -16.30 7.01
C THR A 97 -3.32 -16.10 8.52
N VAL A 98 -3.44 -14.84 8.97
CA VAL A 98 -3.32 -14.51 10.40
C VAL A 98 -4.49 -15.05 11.23
N ARG A 99 -5.70 -15.12 10.66
CA ARG A 99 -6.92 -15.49 11.41
C ARG A 99 -7.34 -16.95 11.29
N TRP A 100 -7.12 -17.58 10.14
CA TRP A 100 -7.82 -18.81 9.76
C TRP A 100 -6.91 -19.90 9.17
N ILE A 101 -5.69 -19.57 8.74
CA ILE A 101 -4.81 -20.52 8.03
C ILE A 101 -3.44 -20.61 8.71
N PRO A 102 -3.32 -21.32 9.86
CA PRO A 102 -2.06 -21.41 10.63
C PRO A 102 -0.86 -21.91 9.82
N ARG A 103 -1.09 -22.84 8.88
CA ARG A 103 -0.06 -23.38 7.97
C ARG A 103 0.62 -22.34 7.08
N LEU A 104 0.00 -21.17 6.87
CA LEU A 104 0.59 -20.08 6.07
C LEU A 104 1.37 -19.07 6.92
N MET A 105 1.38 -19.23 8.25
CA MET A 105 2.05 -18.30 9.15
C MET A 105 3.57 -18.25 8.91
N ASP A 106 4.18 -19.37 8.54
CA ASP A 106 5.61 -19.46 8.19
C ASP A 106 5.97 -18.59 6.97
N TYR A 107 4.99 -18.30 6.10
CA TYR A 107 5.14 -17.49 4.90
C TYR A 107 4.70 -16.03 5.09
N VAL A 108 4.33 -15.61 6.31
CA VAL A 108 3.77 -14.26 6.56
C VAL A 108 4.73 -13.14 6.15
N ALA A 109 6.04 -13.37 6.26
CA ALA A 109 7.07 -12.42 5.83
C ALA A 109 7.05 -12.26 4.30
N VAL A 110 6.93 -13.36 3.55
CA VAL A 110 6.84 -13.34 2.09
C VAL A 110 5.56 -12.65 1.64
N ILE A 111 4.42 -13.00 2.25
CA ILE A 111 3.12 -12.35 1.97
C ILE A 111 3.21 -10.84 2.24
N GLY A 112 3.85 -10.43 3.34
CA GLY A 112 4.08 -9.03 3.68
C GLY A 112 4.97 -8.31 2.67
N ALA A 113 6.05 -8.95 2.20
CA ALA A 113 6.93 -8.40 1.19
C ALA A 113 6.24 -8.26 -0.17
N THR A 114 5.47 -9.28 -0.60
CA THR A 114 4.66 -9.22 -1.83
C THR A 114 3.65 -8.09 -1.76
N LEU A 115 2.98 -7.91 -0.61
CA LEU A 115 2.05 -6.81 -0.40
C LEU A 115 2.75 -5.45 -0.57
N PHE A 116 3.93 -5.28 0.03
CA PHE A 116 4.70 -4.05 -0.09
C PHE A 116 5.09 -3.76 -1.54
N VAL A 117 5.55 -4.76 -2.29
CA VAL A 117 5.94 -4.61 -3.71
C VAL A 117 4.73 -4.24 -4.57
N ALA A 118 3.61 -4.95 -4.43
CA ALA A 118 2.38 -4.66 -5.16
C ALA A 118 1.85 -3.24 -4.86
N THR A 119 1.86 -2.85 -3.58
CA THR A 119 1.49 -1.50 -3.13
C THR A 119 2.41 -0.46 -3.76
N THR A 120 3.73 -0.69 -3.75
CA THR A 120 4.72 0.22 -4.33
C THR A 120 4.40 0.46 -5.79
N GLY A 121 4.25 -0.60 -6.59
CA GLY A 121 3.91 -0.45 -8.01
C GLY A 121 2.58 0.27 -8.24
N THR A 122 1.57 0.03 -7.39
CA THR A 122 0.28 0.72 -7.44
C THR A 122 0.42 2.22 -7.21
N VAL A 123 1.25 2.63 -6.23
CA VAL A 123 1.50 4.03 -5.88
C VAL A 123 2.35 4.73 -6.96
N LEU A 124 3.36 4.04 -7.50
CA LEU A 124 4.20 4.56 -8.59
C LEU A 124 3.38 4.88 -9.84
N THR A 125 2.44 4.01 -10.19
CA THR A 125 1.55 4.18 -11.35
C THR A 125 0.38 5.14 -11.11
N SER A 126 0.18 5.61 -9.87
CA SER A 126 -0.91 6.53 -9.51
C SER A 126 -0.40 7.81 -8.84
N ALA A 127 -0.25 7.84 -7.51
CA ALA A 127 0.06 9.05 -6.76
C ALA A 127 1.39 9.68 -7.19
N LEU A 128 2.44 8.89 -7.40
CA LEU A 128 3.71 9.44 -7.88
C LEU A 128 3.55 10.06 -9.27
N TRP A 129 2.87 9.36 -10.19
CA TRP A 129 2.58 9.92 -11.51
C TRP A 129 1.78 11.21 -11.43
N TYR A 130 0.76 11.27 -10.56
CA TYR A 130 -0.07 12.46 -10.34
C TYR A 130 0.78 13.67 -9.90
N PHE A 131 1.63 13.49 -8.89
CA PHE A 131 2.48 14.57 -8.40
C PHE A 131 3.56 14.98 -9.40
N LEU A 132 4.18 14.01 -10.10
CA LEU A 132 5.17 14.31 -11.13
C LEU A 132 4.57 15.07 -12.32
N PHE A 133 3.37 14.69 -12.76
CA PHE A 133 2.65 15.41 -13.81
C PHE A 133 2.36 16.84 -13.37
N TRP A 134 1.81 17.01 -12.15
CA TRP A 134 1.50 18.34 -11.64
C TRP A 134 2.75 19.23 -11.54
N ILE A 135 3.88 18.70 -11.05
CA ILE A 135 5.14 19.45 -10.97
C ILE A 135 5.66 19.84 -12.37
N ARG A 136 5.54 18.94 -13.36
CA ARG A 136 6.06 19.17 -14.71
C ARG A 136 5.21 20.14 -15.53
N GLU A 137 3.90 19.97 -15.49
CA GLU A 137 2.96 20.71 -16.35
C GLU A 137 2.39 21.95 -15.65
N GLY A 138 2.60 22.11 -14.33
CA GLY A 138 2.03 23.19 -13.54
C GLY A 138 0.51 23.08 -13.30
N VAL A 139 -0.13 22.05 -13.86
CA VAL A 139 -1.58 21.82 -13.78
C VAL A 139 -1.87 20.46 -13.15
N ARG A 140 -2.87 20.38 -12.29
CA ARG A 140 -3.27 19.12 -11.66
C ARG A 140 -3.95 18.20 -12.69
N PRO A 141 -3.61 16.90 -12.73
CA PRO A 141 -4.38 15.94 -13.50
C PRO A 141 -5.85 15.94 -13.09
N VAL A 142 -6.73 16.01 -14.07
CA VAL A 142 -8.18 15.86 -13.93
C VAL A 142 -8.57 14.66 -14.80
N TYR A 143 -9.40 13.76 -14.26
CA TYR A 143 -9.96 12.62 -14.99
C TYR A 143 -11.36 12.97 -15.48
#